data_AF-A0A0D2NBC6-F1
#
_entry.id   AF-A0A0D2NBC6-F1
#
_cell.length_a   1.000
_cell.length_b   1.000
_cell.length_c   1.000
_cell.angle_alpha   90.00
_cell.angle_beta   90.00
_cell.angle_gamma   90.00
#
_symmetry.space_group_name_H-M   'P 1'
#
loop_
_entity.id
_entity.type
_entity.pdbx_description
1 polymer ?
#
loop_
_entity_poly.entity_id
_entity_poly.type
_entity_poly.pdbx_seq_one_letter_code
_entity_poly.pdbx_strand_id
1 'polypeptide(L)'
;MAYLIRSAKSGSDWTPNELLAFNIQVVPTDATVFFGDPVLPQPSISPIILGNLQMPDGDISDDERDFFLLLSSVENGFEESAVDYFTALLLRLVEYNNGRERMIRTRKEIGFFMAGQRVAAKTAVCVIERDVFILLVQEDKAISTKLNPGSSPRQLRPFLRTTQIVCQRVSQS
;
A
#
# COMPACT_ATOMS: atom_id res chain seq x y z
N MET A 1 29.04 5.20 -24.14
CA MET A 1 27.67 5.76 -24.08
C MET A 1 26.71 4.62 -24.40
N ALA A 2 26.02 4.09 -23.40
CA ALA A 2 25.08 2.99 -23.61
C ALA A 2 23.72 3.57 -23.99
N TYR A 3 23.14 3.05 -25.07
CA TYR A 3 21.75 3.33 -25.43
C TYR A 3 20.86 2.70 -24.36
N LEU A 4 20.41 3.50 -23.39
CA LEU A 4 19.45 3.01 -22.41
C LEU A 4 18.10 2.84 -23.11
N ILE A 5 17.75 1.60 -23.46
CA ILE A 5 16.45 1.29 -24.02
C ILE A 5 15.42 1.54 -22.92
N ARG A 6 14.64 2.62 -23.08
CA ARG A 6 13.47 2.89 -22.25
C ARG A 6 12.39 1.91 -22.65
N SER A 7 12.24 0.83 -21.89
CA SER A 7 11.16 -0.14 -22.05
C SER A 7 10.28 -0.15 -20.80
N ALA A 8 9.04 -0.57 -20.96
CA ALA A 8 8.22 -0.92 -19.80
C ALA A 8 8.84 -2.14 -19.08
N LYS A 9 8.82 -2.12 -17.75
CA LYS A 9 9.37 -3.18 -16.89
C LYS A 9 8.52 -3.34 -15.63
N SER A 10 8.53 -4.54 -15.05
CA SER A 10 7.95 -4.80 -13.72
C SER A 10 8.61 -3.90 -12.68
N GLY A 11 7.86 -3.41 -11.68
CA GLY A 11 8.37 -2.59 -10.58
C GLY A 11 9.61 -3.20 -9.89
N SER A 12 9.65 -4.52 -9.76
CA SER A 12 10.77 -5.29 -9.19
C SER A 12 12.07 -5.22 -10.00
N ASP A 13 11.98 -4.86 -11.28
CA ASP A 13 13.09 -4.90 -12.23
C ASP A 13 13.72 -3.52 -12.43
N TRP A 14 13.16 -2.48 -11.78
CA TRP A 14 13.70 -1.13 -11.84
C TRP A 14 14.97 -1.00 -11.02
N THR A 15 16.03 -0.51 -11.65
CA THR A 15 17.28 -0.17 -11.01
C THR A 15 17.35 1.33 -10.69
N PRO A 16 18.19 1.75 -9.72
CA PRO A 16 18.41 3.17 -9.44
C PRO A 16 18.84 3.98 -10.68
N ASN A 17 19.64 3.39 -11.56
CA ASN A 17 20.05 4.03 -12.82
C ASN A 17 18.88 4.29 -13.77
N GLU A 18 17.90 3.38 -13.79
CA GLU A 18 16.70 3.56 -14.60
C GLU A 18 15.78 4.60 -13.99
N LEU A 19 15.59 4.61 -12.66
CA LEU A 19 14.86 5.68 -11.98
C LEU A 19 15.44 7.06 -12.33
N LEU A 20 16.76 7.22 -12.28
CA LEU A 20 17.46 8.44 -12.73
C LEU A 20 17.20 8.75 -14.22
N ALA A 21 17.25 7.74 -15.09
CA ALA A 21 17.02 7.93 -16.52
C ALA A 21 15.58 8.34 -16.89
N PHE A 22 14.62 8.01 -16.01
CA PHE A 22 13.23 8.45 -16.07
C PHE A 22 12.96 9.70 -15.22
N ASN A 23 14.00 10.30 -14.62
CA ASN A 23 13.90 11.45 -13.71
C ASN A 23 12.94 11.23 -12.53
N ILE A 24 12.88 10.00 -12.02
CA ILE A 24 12.10 9.62 -10.84
C ILE A 24 13.03 9.69 -9.62
N GLN A 25 12.63 10.45 -8.61
CA GLN A 25 13.35 10.57 -7.36
C GLN A 25 12.48 10.01 -6.22
N VAL A 26 13.06 9.13 -5.41
CA VAL A 26 12.43 8.63 -4.18
C VAL A 26 13.02 9.41 -3.02
N VAL A 27 12.21 10.26 -2.40
CA VAL A 27 12.63 11.12 -1.28
C VAL A 27 11.89 10.69 -0.03
N PRO A 28 12.60 10.24 1.02
CA PRO A 28 11.99 10.03 2.33
C PRO A 28 11.35 11.34 2.79
N THR A 29 10.05 11.31 3.05
CA THR A 29 9.26 12.49 3.43
C THR A 29 8.49 12.13 4.68
N ASP A 30 8.53 13.00 5.69
CA ASP A 30 7.71 12.82 6.88
C ASP A 30 6.23 13.12 6.59
N ALA A 31 5.35 12.64 7.47
CA ALA A 31 3.92 12.81 7.28
C ALA A 31 3.50 14.30 7.20
N THR A 32 4.15 15.17 7.97
CA THR A 32 3.78 16.59 8.02
C THR A 32 4.10 17.30 6.71
N VAL A 33 5.26 17.02 6.11
CA VAL A 33 5.65 17.54 4.80
C VAL A 33 4.81 16.92 3.69
N PHE A 34 4.47 15.63 3.79
CA PHE A 34 3.66 14.93 2.79
C PHE A 34 2.21 15.44 2.75
N PHE A 35 1.57 15.58 3.92
CA PHE A 35 0.18 16.03 4.01
C PHE A 35 0.04 17.55 3.98
N GLY A 36 1.13 18.29 4.24
CA GLY A 36 1.13 19.75 4.36
C GLY A 36 0.45 20.25 5.63
N ASP A 37 0.11 19.35 6.56
CA ASP A 37 -0.57 19.64 7.82
C ASP A 37 0.09 18.85 8.96
N PRO A 38 0.57 19.52 10.04
CA PRO A 38 1.12 18.83 11.20
C PRO A 38 0.06 18.12 12.05
N VAL A 39 -1.23 18.49 11.92
CA VAL A 39 -2.32 17.93 12.70
C VAL A 39 -3.18 17.04 11.81
N LEU A 40 -2.96 15.73 11.90
CA LEU A 40 -3.82 14.76 11.24
C LEU A 40 -5.20 14.74 11.92
N PRO A 41 -6.29 14.57 11.15
CA PRO A 41 -7.62 14.44 11.71
C PRO A 41 -7.69 13.21 12.63
N GLN A 42 -8.50 13.29 13.68
CA GLN A 42 -8.73 12.13 14.54
C GLN A 42 -9.37 11.00 13.72
N PRO A 43 -8.91 9.75 13.89
CA PRO A 43 -9.50 8.62 13.19
C PRO A 43 -10.94 8.42 13.66
N SER A 44 -11.87 8.20 12.73
CA SER A 44 -13.27 7.85 13.01
C SER A 44 -13.46 6.38 13.44
N ILE A 45 -12.36 5.66 13.67
CA ILE A 45 -12.35 4.23 13.98
C ILE A 45 -12.79 4.00 15.42
N SER A 46 -13.46 2.87 15.67
CA SER A 46 -13.87 2.45 17.02
C SER A 46 -12.70 2.50 18.02
N PRO A 47 -12.94 3.03 19.24
CA PRO A 47 -11.98 2.97 20.34
C PRO A 47 -11.56 1.54 20.71
N ILE A 48 -12.42 0.54 20.44
CA ILE A 48 -12.10 -0.87 20.71
C ILE A 48 -10.93 -1.33 19.82
N ILE A 49 -10.96 -0.98 18.54
CA ILE A 49 -9.88 -1.30 17.60
C ILE A 49 -8.59 -0.57 17.99
N LEU A 50 -8.69 0.72 18.35
CA LEU A 50 -7.52 1.54 18.68
C LEU A 50 -6.90 1.20 20.05
N GLY A 51 -7.70 0.73 20.99
CA GLY A 51 -7.32 0.51 22.38
C GLY A 51 -6.85 -0.91 22.71
N ASN A 52 -7.04 -1.88 21.81
CA ASN A 52 -6.76 -3.29 22.10
C ASN A 52 -5.80 -3.88 21.07
N LEU A 53 -4.75 -4.57 21.56
CA LEU A 53 -3.81 -5.31 20.70
C LEU A 53 -4.38 -6.64 20.19
N GLN A 54 -5.41 -7.16 20.86
CA GLN A 54 -6.06 -8.43 20.56
C GLN A 54 -7.57 -8.25 20.68
N MET A 55 -8.33 -9.15 20.06
CA MET A 55 -9.78 -9.15 20.15
C MET A 55 -10.20 -9.27 21.62
N PRO A 56 -10.98 -8.32 22.18
CA PRO A 56 -11.41 -8.41 23.57
C PRO A 56 -12.50 -9.48 23.73
N ASP A 57 -12.58 -10.04 24.93
CA ASP A 57 -13.69 -10.93 25.32
C ASP A 57 -14.93 -10.05 25.60
N GLY A 58 -15.94 -10.13 24.73
CA GLY A 58 -17.19 -9.40 24.92
C GLY A 58 -18.00 -9.20 23.63
N ASP A 59 -19.09 -8.46 23.77
CA ASP A 59 -19.92 -8.05 22.64
C ASP A 59 -19.20 -6.96 21.84
N ILE A 60 -18.68 -7.36 20.69
CA ILE A 60 -18.11 -6.47 19.67
C ILE A 60 -18.98 -6.50 18.42
N SER A 61 -18.97 -5.41 17.65
CA SER A 61 -19.62 -5.35 16.35
C SER A 61 -18.95 -6.29 15.35
N ASP A 62 -19.68 -6.62 14.28
CA ASP A 62 -19.15 -7.49 13.22
C ASP A 62 -17.93 -6.86 12.53
N ASP A 63 -17.95 -5.54 12.30
CA ASP A 63 -16.83 -4.80 11.69
C ASP A 63 -15.56 -4.83 12.59
N GLU A 64 -15.72 -4.77 13.92
CA GLU A 64 -14.61 -4.93 14.88
C GLU A 64 -14.09 -6.36 14.91
N ARG A 65 -14.98 -7.35 14.87
CA ARG A 65 -14.60 -8.77 14.79
C ARG A 65 -13.81 -9.05 13.52
N ASP A 66 -14.30 -8.60 12.38
CA ASP A 66 -13.64 -8.76 11.07
C ASP A 66 -12.25 -8.11 11.07
N PHE A 67 -12.10 -6.96 11.72
CA PHE A 67 -10.80 -6.30 11.88
C PHE A 67 -9.78 -7.20 12.58
N PHE A 68 -10.11 -7.74 13.74
CA PHE A 68 -9.18 -8.60 14.50
C PHE A 68 -8.90 -9.94 13.81
N LEU A 69 -9.91 -10.54 13.18
CA LEU A 69 -9.73 -11.79 12.43
C LEU A 69 -8.80 -11.60 11.23
N LEU A 70 -8.99 -10.52 10.46
CA LEU A 70 -8.12 -10.21 9.32
C LEU A 70 -6.72 -9.78 9.76
N LEU A 71 -6.60 -9.02 10.85
CA LEU A 71 -5.30 -8.67 11.43
C LEU A 71 -4.52 -9.94 11.80
N SER A 72 -5.15 -10.89 12.49
CA SER A 72 -4.51 -12.17 12.83
C SER A 72 -4.12 -12.98 11.58
N SER A 73 -4.94 -12.97 10.53
CA SER A 73 -4.59 -13.62 9.25
C SER A 73 -3.35 -13.00 8.59
N VAL A 74 -3.25 -11.67 8.61
CA VAL A 74 -2.08 -10.93 8.10
C VAL A 74 -0.83 -11.23 8.92
N GLU A 75 -0.92 -11.22 10.25
CA GLU A 75 0.21 -11.47 11.15
C GLU A 75 0.77 -12.88 11.01
N ASN A 76 -0.11 -13.88 10.84
CA ASN A 76 0.29 -15.27 10.68
C ASN A 76 0.81 -15.59 9.26
N GLY A 77 0.55 -14.71 8.29
CA GLY A 77 1.05 -14.85 6.91
C GLY A 77 0.52 -16.07 6.16
N PHE A 78 -0.64 -16.61 6.57
CA PHE A 78 -1.22 -17.81 5.94
C PHE A 78 -1.72 -17.56 4.52
N GLU A 79 -2.19 -16.35 4.22
CA GLU A 79 -2.77 -16.02 2.94
C GLU A 79 -2.21 -14.69 2.41
N GLU A 80 -1.61 -14.72 1.21
CA GLU A 80 -1.07 -13.52 0.56
C GLU A 80 -2.17 -12.49 0.25
N SER A 81 -3.41 -12.94 0.08
CA SER A 81 -4.57 -12.06 -0.13
C SER A 81 -5.05 -11.39 1.16
N ALA A 82 -4.62 -11.84 2.35
CA ALA A 82 -5.07 -11.31 3.63
C ALA A 82 -4.76 -9.82 3.74
N VAL A 83 -3.62 -9.38 3.19
CA VAL A 83 -3.22 -7.97 3.14
C VAL A 83 -4.19 -7.15 2.28
N ASP A 84 -4.62 -7.67 1.12
CA ASP A 84 -5.60 -7.01 0.26
C ASP A 84 -6.94 -6.82 1.01
N TYR A 85 -7.43 -7.87 1.66
CA TYR A 85 -8.70 -7.84 2.40
C TYR A 85 -8.65 -6.95 3.64
N PHE A 86 -7.59 -7.06 4.43
CA PHE A 86 -7.37 -6.21 5.60
C PHE A 86 -7.30 -4.73 5.21
N THR A 87 -6.55 -4.41 4.14
CA THR A 87 -6.45 -3.03 3.63
C THR A 87 -7.81 -2.51 3.15
N ALA A 88 -8.58 -3.33 2.44
CA ALA A 88 -9.92 -2.94 1.98
C ALA A 88 -10.89 -2.70 3.15
N LEU A 89 -10.85 -3.55 4.18
CA LEU A 89 -11.63 -3.36 5.41
C LEU A 89 -11.21 -2.07 6.11
N LEU A 90 -9.91 -1.85 6.29
CA LEU A 90 -9.40 -0.64 6.94
C LEU A 90 -9.89 0.63 6.24
N LEU A 91 -9.82 0.68 4.91
CA LEU A 91 -10.33 1.81 4.13
C LEU A 91 -11.84 2.01 4.29
N ARG A 92 -12.61 0.94 4.46
CA ARG A 92 -14.05 1.03 4.77
C ARG A 92 -14.28 1.58 6.18
N LEU A 93 -13.52 1.13 7.18
CA LEU A 93 -13.62 1.59 8.56
C LEU A 93 -13.27 3.08 8.72
N VAL A 94 -12.28 3.56 7.96
CA VAL A 94 -11.95 5.00 7.90
C VAL A 94 -12.80 5.78 6.88
N GLU A 95 -13.89 5.19 6.40
CA GLU A 95 -14.88 5.85 5.56
C GLU A 95 -14.33 6.39 4.21
N TYR A 96 -13.30 5.77 3.63
CA TYR A 96 -12.79 6.20 2.30
C TYR A 96 -13.77 5.92 1.17
N ASN A 97 -14.80 5.10 1.41
CA ASN A 97 -15.95 4.89 0.54
C ASN A 97 -17.12 5.84 0.83
N ASN A 98 -17.00 6.76 1.80
CA ASN A 98 -18.03 7.74 2.11
C ASN A 98 -18.01 8.87 1.07
N GLY A 99 -18.75 8.66 -0.01
CA GLY A 99 -18.92 9.57 -1.14
C GLY A 99 -19.93 8.99 -2.11
N ARG A 100 -20.65 9.83 -2.87
CA ARG A 100 -21.78 9.38 -3.70
C ARG A 100 -21.42 8.29 -4.71
N GLU A 101 -20.16 8.24 -5.14
CA GLU A 101 -19.68 7.31 -6.17
C GLU A 101 -18.28 6.76 -5.85
N ARG A 102 -17.93 6.69 -4.55
CA ARG A 102 -16.63 6.14 -4.10
C ARG A 102 -16.70 4.64 -3.90
N MET A 103 -15.78 3.92 -4.52
CA MET A 103 -15.69 2.47 -4.43
C MET A 103 -14.29 2.03 -4.06
N ILE A 104 -14.19 1.15 -3.06
CA ILE A 104 -12.98 0.39 -2.77
C ILE A 104 -12.99 -0.86 -3.66
N ARG A 105 -11.90 -1.10 -4.40
CA ARG A 105 -11.74 -2.30 -5.23
C ARG A 105 -10.41 -2.98 -4.98
N THR A 106 -10.42 -4.29 -4.88
CA THR A 106 -9.21 -5.12 -4.82
C THR A 106 -8.83 -5.60 -6.22
N ARG A 107 -7.53 -5.80 -6.49
CA ARG A 107 -7.03 -6.47 -7.71
C ARG A 107 -7.49 -5.87 -9.04
N LYS A 108 -7.76 -4.56 -9.06
CA LYS A 108 -8.21 -3.84 -10.25
C LYS A 108 -7.07 -3.75 -11.26
N GLU A 109 -7.35 -4.21 -12.48
CA GLU A 109 -6.44 -4.01 -13.61
C GLU A 109 -6.60 -2.59 -14.17
N ILE A 110 -5.44 -1.92 -14.32
CA ILE A 110 -5.30 -0.57 -14.86
C ILE A 110 -4.44 -0.64 -16.12
N GLY A 111 -4.94 -0.07 -17.22
CA GLY A 111 -4.22 0.04 -18.47
C GLY A 111 -3.68 1.45 -18.65
N PHE A 112 -2.40 1.61 -18.98
CA PHE A 112 -1.79 2.92 -19.22
C PHE A 112 -0.64 2.79 -20.23
N PHE A 113 -0.09 3.93 -20.66
CA PHE A 113 1.06 3.96 -21.54
C PHE A 113 2.34 4.19 -20.74
N MET A 114 3.34 3.33 -20.97
CA MET A 114 4.68 3.46 -20.39
C MET A 114 5.70 3.26 -21.50
N ALA A 115 6.62 4.22 -21.67
CA ALA A 115 7.66 4.18 -22.70
C ALA A 115 7.12 3.91 -24.13
N GLY A 116 5.97 4.49 -24.47
CA GLY A 116 5.33 4.29 -25.78
C GLY A 116 4.62 2.94 -25.97
N GLN A 117 4.61 2.08 -24.95
CA GLN A 117 3.93 0.79 -24.96
C GLN A 117 2.68 0.84 -24.09
N ARG A 118 1.60 0.20 -24.54
CA ARG A 118 0.42 -0.02 -23.70
C ARG A 118 0.71 -1.15 -22.73
N VAL A 119 0.59 -0.87 -21.44
CA VAL A 119 0.87 -1.80 -20.34
C VAL A 119 -0.34 -1.93 -19.44
N ALA A 120 -0.40 -3.05 -18.72
CA ALA A 120 -1.39 -3.29 -17.68
C ALA A 120 -0.68 -3.50 -16.34
N ALA A 121 -1.23 -2.94 -15.28
CA ALA A 121 -0.83 -3.23 -13.91
C ALA A 121 -2.06 -3.67 -13.09
N LYS A 122 -1.81 -4.43 -12.02
CA LYS A 122 -2.86 -4.87 -11.09
C LYS A 122 -2.58 -4.24 -9.72
N THR A 123 -3.54 -3.46 -9.23
CA THR A 123 -3.45 -2.81 -7.91
C THR A 123 -3.72 -3.83 -6.81
N ALA A 124 -3.14 -3.69 -5.62
CA ALA A 124 -3.59 -4.50 -4.47
C ALA A 124 -5.00 -4.06 -4.06
N VAL A 125 -5.13 -2.77 -3.70
CA VAL A 125 -6.40 -2.11 -3.38
C VAL A 125 -6.42 -0.73 -4.04
N CYS A 126 -7.58 -0.23 -4.44
CA CYS A 126 -7.73 1.13 -4.94
C CYS A 126 -9.06 1.74 -4.51
N VAL A 127 -9.09 3.07 -4.42
CA VAL A 127 -10.31 3.87 -4.24
C VAL A 127 -10.56 4.65 -5.52
N ILE A 128 -11.75 4.47 -6.09
CA ILE A 128 -12.16 5.08 -7.35
C ILE A 128 -13.39 5.95 -7.09
N GLU A 129 -13.43 7.15 -7.67
CA GLU A 129 -14.61 8.02 -7.73
C GLU A 129 -14.85 8.42 -9.18
N ARG A 130 -16.04 8.13 -9.75
CA ARG A 130 -16.38 8.49 -11.14
C ARG A 130 -15.33 8.03 -12.16
N ASP A 131 -14.85 6.80 -12.03
CA ASP A 131 -13.77 6.21 -12.84
C ASP A 131 -12.39 6.89 -12.70
N VAL A 132 -12.22 7.81 -11.74
CA VAL A 132 -10.94 8.44 -11.40
C VAL A 132 -10.34 7.75 -10.17
N PHE A 133 -9.07 7.36 -10.24
CA PHE A 133 -8.33 6.82 -9.11
C PHE A 133 -7.97 7.95 -8.12
N ILE A 134 -8.46 7.84 -6.89
CA ILE A 134 -8.12 8.75 -5.78
C ILE A 134 -6.95 8.19 -4.99
N LEU A 135 -6.97 6.88 -4.77
CA LEU A 135 -5.96 6.16 -3.99
C LEU A 135 -5.61 4.85 -4.69
N LEU A 136 -4.32 4.60 -4.82
CA LEU A 136 -3.77 3.33 -5.24
C LEU A 136 -2.95 2.79 -4.08
N VAL A 137 -3.21 1.55 -3.69
CA VAL A 137 -2.41 0.79 -2.74
C VAL A 137 -1.79 -0.38 -3.49
N GLN A 138 -0.50 -0.53 -3.31
CA GLN A 138 0.27 -1.63 -3.85
C GLN A 138 1.12 -2.20 -2.72
N GLU A 139 0.98 -3.51 -2.48
CA GLU A 139 1.92 -4.23 -1.63
C GLU A 139 3.30 -4.20 -2.31
N ASP A 140 4.29 -3.65 -1.62
CA ASP A 140 5.67 -3.75 -2.09
C ASP A 140 6.17 -5.18 -1.86
N LYS A 141 6.41 -5.90 -2.95
CA LYS A 141 7.00 -7.24 -2.92
C LYS A 141 8.53 -7.23 -2.99
N ALA A 142 9.19 -6.07 -3.06
CA ALA A 142 10.63 -6.03 -3.34
C ALA A 142 11.40 -4.77 -2.87
N ILE A 143 11.71 -4.64 -1.57
CA ILE A 143 13.02 -4.13 -1.09
C ILE A 143 13.42 -4.77 0.27
N SER A 144 13.64 -6.08 0.33
CA SER A 144 14.28 -6.70 1.52
C SER A 144 15.55 -7.51 1.25
N THR A 145 15.99 -7.64 -0.01
CA THR A 145 17.08 -8.59 -0.34
C THR A 145 18.06 -8.15 -1.45
N LYS A 146 18.34 -6.85 -1.60
CA LYS A 146 19.49 -6.39 -2.42
C LYS A 146 20.37 -5.34 -1.76
N LEU A 147 20.48 -5.34 -0.43
CA LEU A 147 21.63 -4.74 0.26
C LEU A 147 22.68 -5.84 0.50
N ASN A 148 23.64 -5.92 -0.42
CA ASN A 148 24.99 -6.53 -0.38
C ASN A 148 25.21 -7.90 0.31
N PRO A 149 25.91 -8.86 -0.35
CA PRO A 149 26.41 -10.09 0.29
C PRO A 149 27.64 -9.75 1.14
N GLY A 150 27.44 -9.34 2.40
CA GLY A 150 28.58 -8.94 3.24
C GLY A 150 28.35 -8.81 4.74
N SER A 151 27.17 -9.11 5.28
CA SER A 151 26.93 -9.03 6.73
C SER A 151 26.44 -10.36 7.28
N SER A 152 27.21 -10.91 8.22
CA SER A 152 27.03 -12.19 8.91
C SER A 152 25.66 -12.37 9.59
N PRO A 153 25.15 -13.61 9.73
CA PRO A 153 23.79 -13.87 10.16
C PRO A 153 23.73 -14.13 11.67
N ARG A 154 23.59 -13.09 12.50
CA ARG A 154 23.05 -13.22 13.86
C ARG A 154 22.41 -11.89 14.29
N GLN A 155 21.10 -11.78 14.14
CA GLN A 155 20.18 -11.43 15.22
C GLN A 155 18.75 -11.59 14.70
N LEU A 156 17.97 -12.38 15.43
CA LEU A 156 16.55 -12.57 15.27
C LEU A 156 15.84 -11.21 15.15
N ARG A 157 15.16 -10.98 14.02
CA ARG A 157 14.04 -10.04 13.95
C ARG A 157 12.83 -10.82 13.43
N PRO A 158 11.69 -10.80 14.14
CA PRO A 158 10.49 -11.45 13.65
C PRO A 158 10.11 -10.82 12.32
N PHE A 159 9.71 -11.70 11.39
CA PHE A 159 9.24 -11.41 10.05
C PHE A 159 8.09 -10.38 10.08
N LEU A 160 8.44 -9.10 10.02
CA LEU A 160 7.52 -8.06 9.61
C LEU A 160 7.84 -7.77 8.15
N ARG A 161 7.11 -8.44 7.24
CA ARG A 161 7.01 -7.98 5.85
C ARG A 161 6.59 -6.52 5.93
N THR A 162 7.51 -5.62 5.61
CA THR A 162 7.28 -4.19 5.66
C THR A 162 6.28 -3.88 4.55
N THR A 163 4.99 -3.86 4.89
CA THR A 163 3.95 -3.41 3.99
C THR A 163 4.13 -1.90 3.84
N GLN A 164 4.96 -1.48 2.88
CA GLN A 164 5.00 -0.09 2.47
C GLN A 164 3.73 0.19 1.67
N ILE A 165 2.74 0.80 2.31
CA ILE A 165 1.58 1.37 1.62
C ILE A 165 2.09 2.64 0.92
N VAL A 166 2.46 2.52 -0.35
CA VAL A 166 2.74 3.70 -1.17
C VAL A 166 1.42 4.34 -1.55
N CYS A 167 0.98 5.35 -0.79
CA CYS A 167 -0.16 6.19 -1.16
C CYS A 167 0.30 7.24 -2.17
N GLN A 168 0.07 7.03 -3.46
CA GLN A 168 0.20 8.12 -4.44
C GLN A 168 -1.10 8.92 -4.49
N ARG A 169 -1.03 10.18 -4.04
CA ARG A 169 -2.08 11.17 -4.32
C ARG A 169 -1.93 11.61 -5.78
N VAL A 170 -2.87 11.24 -6.63
CA VAL A 170 -2.92 11.75 -8.01
C VAL A 170 -3.44 13.18 -7.94
N SER A 171 -2.55 14.16 -7.84
CA SER A 171 -2.91 15.56 -8.01
C SER A 171 -3.15 15.81 -9.50
N GLN A 172 -4.39 16.14 -9.88
CA GLN A 172 -4.66 16.68 -11.21
C GLN A 172 -4.14 18.11 -11.28
N SER A 173 -3.44 18.44 -12.37
CA SER A 173 -3.07 19.79 -12.79
C SER A 173 -4.26 20.53 -13.40
#